data_AF-A0A3L7THZ9-F1
#
_entry.id   AF-A0A3L7THZ9-F1
#
_cell.length_a   1.000
_cell.length_b   1.000
_cell.length_c   1.000
_cell.angle_alpha   90.00
_cell.angle_beta   90.00
_cell.angle_gamma   90.00
#
_symmetry.space_group_name_H-M   'P 1'
#
loop_
_entity.id
_entity.type
_entity.pdbx_description
1 polymer ?
#
loop_
_entity_poly.entity_id
_entity_poly.type
_entity_poly.pdbx_seq_one_letter_code
_entity_poly.pdbx_strand_id
1 'polypeptide(L)'
;MSVSSVRSSSSKSPESTTASRVIIRIIGGTHTSLRTTESCRDHATTRPPLADELTMTTTDPAPQSVRTPRDLVGLALLHGGVAAWVGYGVVVKAVEFNPQLLPPPILQSLLWFARSTSVDASAFIEWSFRAILGVEVFIVLAVLCSIRYARVIAIATLSFFCLVLLIAMSMAGMKDGLSAALTGSCGCFGEKGFPASVMLLIDGVLLANAIFLAPRPRRGGTTALYAAMVIGAIAIFAIPERHVATPVPVDSAVSDPTATDAQIPASNAITGPWPAVPATWEKNYFPKWKEWIGKPFREQKLALAIDRPMPVDLEQGDWLITFSRWDCDHCQEMYRAHFAKPRAEKIMKVSIPDTTGRPLPMPCVGCVDKLLFRVKAGETGRSPNYLIQTPIIVRLKDGIVTAVCTDVDNVQELNAILNETIVEPAPPIATNIPPTNTAKSWPGPPAQLDAFYIAEFAGTEGKPFSDNSFARLIAGTIPADFLTGRWIVIFFREDCEHCHELLSTYFTGKLSVRTMTIAIPDADPNNINQNPCDACAKLSMIKGPNYVIGTPVVLAINDGVVECVIEDAEDMAALEACMKLTAP
;
A
#
# COMPACT_ATOMS: atom_id res chain seq x y z
N MET A 1 58.83 39.51 14.20
CA MET A 1 57.53 39.82 13.56
C MET A 1 56.43 39.27 14.45
N SER A 2 55.31 39.98 14.59
CA SER A 2 54.28 39.64 15.59
C SER A 2 53.40 38.48 15.14
N VAL A 3 52.99 37.65 16.10
CA VAL A 3 51.93 36.64 15.93
C VAL A 3 50.65 37.19 16.54
N SER A 4 49.65 37.49 15.72
CA SER A 4 48.35 38.00 16.18
C SER A 4 47.43 36.85 16.58
N SER A 5 47.11 36.76 17.88
CA SER A 5 46.11 35.81 18.39
C SER A 5 44.70 36.39 18.22
N VAL A 6 43.81 35.65 17.55
CA VAL A 6 42.39 36.00 17.41
C VAL A 6 41.58 35.20 18.42
N ARG A 7 40.99 35.89 19.41
CA ARG A 7 39.96 35.31 20.28
C ARG A 7 38.63 35.29 19.54
N SER A 8 38.05 34.10 19.36
CA SER A 8 36.61 33.98 19.12
C SER A 8 35.85 34.13 20.44
N SER A 9 34.79 34.93 20.45
CA SER A 9 34.01 35.27 21.65
C SER A 9 32.69 34.49 21.72
N SER A 10 32.53 33.65 22.75
CA SER A 10 31.27 32.94 23.03
C SER A 10 30.18 33.92 23.50
N SER A 11 29.29 34.30 22.60
CA SER A 11 28.06 35.04 22.92
C SER A 11 26.92 34.06 23.25
N LYS A 12 26.61 33.88 24.53
CA LYS A 12 25.36 33.24 24.96
C LYS A 12 24.17 34.18 24.74
N SER A 13 23.17 33.74 23.97
CA SER A 13 21.85 34.36 23.94
C SER A 13 20.88 33.57 24.84
N PRO A 14 19.99 34.21 25.63
CA PRO A 14 19.00 33.51 26.45
C PRO A 14 17.65 33.45 25.73
N GLU A 15 17.27 32.30 25.17
CA GLU A 15 15.93 32.12 24.60
C GLU A 15 14.85 31.89 25.67
N SER A 16 13.76 32.65 25.55
CA SER A 16 12.65 32.66 26.52
C SER A 16 11.61 31.58 26.19
N THR A 17 11.63 30.47 26.91
CA THR A 17 10.67 29.37 26.72
C THR A 17 9.27 29.72 27.28
N THR A 18 8.53 30.57 26.58
CA THR A 18 7.16 30.96 26.96
C THR A 18 6.17 29.88 26.56
N ALA A 19 5.98 28.88 27.42
CA ALA A 19 5.11 27.73 27.15
C ALA A 19 3.61 28.09 27.20
N SER A 20 2.99 28.29 26.04
CA SER A 20 1.54 28.50 25.89
C SER A 20 0.74 27.25 26.29
N ARG A 21 0.30 27.19 27.55
CA ARG A 21 -0.63 26.17 28.06
C ARG A 21 -2.05 26.36 27.52
N VAL A 22 -2.33 25.82 26.34
CA VAL A 22 -3.71 25.64 25.85
C VAL A 22 -4.40 24.56 26.67
N ILE A 23 -5.24 24.96 27.61
CA ILE A 23 -6.03 24.03 28.43
C ILE A 23 -7.24 23.54 27.62
N ILE A 24 -7.12 22.35 27.01
CA ILE A 24 -8.27 21.67 26.39
C ILE A 24 -9.21 21.20 27.51
N ARG A 25 -10.32 21.93 27.68
CA ARG A 25 -11.31 21.67 28.72
C ARG A 25 -12.29 20.57 28.27
N ILE A 26 -11.83 19.32 28.30
CA ILE A 26 -12.64 18.14 27.97
C ILE A 26 -13.88 18.09 28.90
N ILE A 27 -15.01 17.68 28.32
CA ILE A 27 -16.33 17.69 28.97
C ILE A 27 -16.33 16.71 30.16
N GLY A 28 -16.63 17.23 31.35
CA GLY A 28 -16.72 16.44 32.59
C GLY A 28 -17.87 15.43 32.57
N GLY A 29 -17.61 14.24 33.10
CA GLY A 29 -18.57 13.12 33.08
C GLY A 29 -19.82 13.33 33.94
N THR A 30 -20.88 12.61 33.61
CA THR A 30 -22.14 12.60 34.34
C THR A 30 -21.98 11.98 35.73
N HIS A 31 -22.02 12.80 36.78
CA HIS A 31 -22.15 12.30 38.16
C HIS A 31 -23.58 11.77 38.39
N THR A 32 -23.73 10.44 38.33
CA THR A 32 -24.94 9.72 38.72
C THR A 32 -25.17 9.90 40.23
N SER A 33 -26.08 10.80 40.61
CA SER A 33 -26.41 11.02 42.02
C SER A 33 -27.27 9.87 42.58
N LEU A 34 -26.61 8.91 43.22
CA LEU A 34 -27.27 7.90 44.05
C LEU A 34 -27.87 8.59 45.29
N ARG A 35 -29.20 8.66 45.37
CA ARG A 35 -29.92 8.97 46.62
C ARG A 35 -30.35 7.68 47.31
N THR A 36 -29.65 7.31 48.37
CA THR A 36 -30.03 6.23 49.29
C THR A 36 -30.96 6.75 50.39
N THR A 37 -32.18 6.19 50.42
CA THR A 37 -32.91 5.76 51.64
C THR A 37 -32.97 6.67 52.88
N GLU A 38 -34.07 7.41 53.01
CA GLU A 38 -34.88 7.50 54.24
C GLU A 38 -36.36 7.32 53.78
N SER A 39 -37.23 6.44 54.28
CA SER A 39 -37.48 5.83 55.61
C SER A 39 -38.51 6.60 56.45
N CYS A 40 -39.59 5.91 56.84
CA CYS A 40 -40.80 6.41 57.54
C CYS A 40 -41.61 7.48 56.75
N ARG A 41 -42.95 7.43 56.68
CA ARG A 41 -43.90 7.07 57.73
C ARG A 41 -45.19 6.47 57.16
N ASP A 42 -45.94 5.75 58.01
CA ASP A 42 -47.20 5.08 57.70
C ASP A 42 -48.35 6.05 57.38
N HIS A 43 -49.28 5.60 56.52
CA HIS A 43 -50.72 5.79 56.73
C HIS A 43 -51.50 4.68 56.02
N ALA A 44 -52.21 3.86 56.78
CA ALA A 44 -53.06 2.80 56.25
C ALA A 44 -54.50 3.30 56.06
N THR A 45 -54.97 3.35 54.81
CA THR A 45 -56.36 3.70 54.49
C THR A 45 -56.92 2.79 53.37
N THR A 46 -57.68 1.78 53.81
CA THR A 46 -58.85 1.16 53.14
C THR A 46 -58.82 0.92 51.61
N ARG A 47 -58.73 -0.35 51.20
CA ARG A 47 -59.22 -0.79 49.87
C ARG A 47 -60.76 -0.95 49.90
N PRO A 48 -61.50 -0.39 48.93
CA PRO A 48 -62.77 -0.98 48.48
C PRO A 48 -62.51 -2.13 47.49
N PRO A 49 -63.42 -3.11 47.35
CA PRO A 49 -63.33 -4.18 46.36
C PRO A 49 -64.16 -3.90 45.09
N LEU A 50 -63.86 -4.66 44.02
CA LEU A 50 -64.75 -5.06 42.91
C LEU A 50 -65.56 -3.99 42.16
N ALA A 51 -65.23 -3.80 40.87
CA ALA A 51 -66.18 -3.82 39.76
C ALA A 51 -65.45 -4.01 38.43
N ASP A 52 -66.09 -4.65 37.45
CA ASP A 52 -65.65 -4.63 36.06
C ASP A 52 -66.00 -3.28 35.41
N GLU A 53 -65.02 -2.64 34.77
CA GLU A 53 -65.33 -1.83 33.60
C GLU A 53 -64.22 -1.98 32.56
N LEU A 54 -64.48 -2.77 31.52
CA LEU A 54 -63.59 -2.96 30.38
C LEU A 54 -63.80 -1.82 29.38
N THR A 55 -63.71 -0.58 29.87
CA THR A 55 -63.92 0.65 29.11
C THR A 55 -62.84 0.73 28.02
N MET A 56 -63.18 0.29 26.81
CA MET A 56 -62.30 0.33 25.67
C MET A 56 -62.17 1.77 25.20
N THR A 57 -61.34 2.55 25.89
CA THR A 57 -61.12 3.97 25.65
C THR A 57 -60.48 4.16 24.28
N THR A 58 -61.33 4.31 23.27
CA THR A 58 -60.98 4.72 21.91
C THR A 58 -60.24 6.04 21.99
N THR A 59 -58.92 5.94 22.09
CA THR A 59 -58.03 7.08 22.27
C THR A 59 -57.91 7.73 20.91
N ASP A 60 -58.65 8.82 20.71
CA ASP A 60 -58.70 9.53 19.43
C ASP A 60 -57.28 9.73 18.88
N PRO A 61 -57.01 9.34 17.63
CA PRO A 61 -55.67 9.34 17.08
C PRO A 61 -55.15 10.78 17.03
N ALA A 62 -54.22 11.08 17.94
CA ALA A 62 -53.74 12.44 18.19
C ALA A 62 -53.43 13.17 16.87
N PRO A 63 -53.96 14.40 16.68
CA PRO A 63 -54.07 15.03 15.37
C PRO A 63 -52.70 15.09 14.68
N GLN A 64 -52.60 14.42 13.53
CA GLN A 64 -51.34 14.32 12.81
C GLN A 64 -50.91 15.71 12.34
N SER A 65 -49.81 16.22 12.89
CA SER A 65 -49.28 17.52 12.48
C SER A 65 -48.92 17.48 11.00
N VAL A 66 -49.62 18.31 10.23
CA VAL A 66 -49.38 18.49 8.78
C VAL A 66 -47.93 18.90 8.61
N ARG A 67 -47.15 18.11 7.86
CA ARG A 67 -45.74 18.40 7.60
C ARG A 67 -45.64 19.70 6.80
N THR A 68 -44.80 20.62 7.23
CA THR A 68 -44.51 21.81 6.43
C THR A 68 -43.71 21.41 5.18
N PRO A 69 -43.75 22.21 4.09
CA PRO A 69 -42.87 22.00 2.94
C PRO A 69 -41.39 21.96 3.33
N ARG A 70 -40.98 22.73 4.36
CA ARG A 70 -39.63 22.70 4.94
C ARG A 70 -39.29 21.34 5.58
N ASP A 71 -40.21 20.73 6.32
CA ASP A 71 -40.00 19.38 6.89
C ASP A 71 -39.85 18.33 5.78
N LEU A 72 -40.62 18.46 4.69
CA LEU A 72 -40.54 17.55 3.55
C LEU A 72 -39.21 17.68 2.81
N VAL A 73 -38.75 18.90 2.52
CA VAL A 73 -37.41 19.15 1.93
C VAL A 73 -36.30 18.65 2.86
N GLY A 74 -36.35 18.97 4.16
CA GLY A 74 -35.34 18.55 5.12
C GLY A 74 -35.24 17.02 5.28
N LEU A 75 -36.38 16.33 5.22
CA LEU A 75 -36.46 14.87 5.27
C LEU A 75 -36.03 14.23 3.94
N ALA A 76 -36.36 14.83 2.79
CA ALA A 76 -35.91 14.36 1.46
C ALA A 76 -34.38 14.50 1.30
N LEU A 77 -33.80 15.63 1.71
CA LEU A 77 -32.35 15.83 1.72
C LEU A 77 -31.64 14.91 2.73
N LEU A 78 -32.27 14.60 3.87
CA LEU A 78 -31.72 13.64 4.84
C LEU A 78 -31.71 12.20 4.31
N HIS A 79 -32.86 11.67 3.87
CA HIS A 79 -32.97 10.26 3.48
C HIS A 79 -32.49 10.00 2.05
N GLY A 80 -32.76 10.90 1.12
CA GLY A 80 -32.33 10.80 -0.28
C GLY A 80 -30.93 11.36 -0.49
N GLY A 81 -30.72 12.64 -0.13
CA GLY A 81 -29.47 13.36 -0.38
C GLY A 81 -28.24 12.69 0.28
N VAL A 82 -28.29 12.45 1.59
CA VAL A 82 -27.16 11.82 2.31
C VAL A 82 -26.93 10.38 1.87
N ALA A 83 -27.99 9.58 1.69
CA ALA A 83 -27.84 8.19 1.27
C ALA A 83 -27.30 8.06 -0.17
N ALA A 84 -27.71 8.96 -1.08
CA ALA A 84 -27.17 9.02 -2.44
C ALA A 84 -25.70 9.50 -2.47
N TRP A 85 -25.33 10.48 -1.64
CA TRP A 85 -23.96 10.98 -1.55
C TRP A 85 -22.98 9.93 -0.98
N VAL A 86 -23.30 9.34 0.17
CA VAL A 86 -22.49 8.25 0.75
C VAL A 86 -22.51 7.02 -0.17
N GLY A 87 -23.65 6.70 -0.78
CA GLY A 87 -23.79 5.58 -1.72
C GLY A 87 -22.99 5.76 -3.01
N TYR A 88 -22.86 6.98 -3.52
CA TYR A 88 -21.96 7.30 -4.62
C TYR A 88 -20.49 7.04 -4.21
N GLY A 89 -20.11 7.43 -2.99
CA GLY A 89 -18.80 7.11 -2.41
C GLY A 89 -18.52 5.61 -2.29
N VAL A 90 -19.50 4.80 -1.89
CA VAL A 90 -19.40 3.33 -1.89
C VAL A 90 -19.17 2.80 -3.30
N VAL A 91 -19.99 3.25 -4.26
CA VAL A 91 -19.97 2.73 -5.64
C VAL A 91 -18.63 3.06 -6.31
N VAL A 92 -18.09 4.27 -6.17
CA VAL A 92 -16.77 4.61 -6.72
C VAL A 92 -15.68 3.76 -6.07
N LYS A 93 -15.61 3.68 -4.74
CA LYS A 93 -14.61 2.86 -4.03
C LYS A 93 -14.70 1.36 -4.39
N ALA A 94 -15.90 0.81 -4.56
CA ALA A 94 -16.10 -0.59 -4.96
C ALA A 94 -15.86 -0.86 -6.45
N VAL A 95 -16.02 0.16 -7.32
CA VAL A 95 -15.72 0.07 -8.76
C VAL A 95 -14.22 0.21 -9.03
N GLU A 96 -13.51 1.07 -8.31
CA GLU A 96 -12.07 1.25 -8.54
C GLU A 96 -11.23 0.28 -7.69
N PHE A 97 -11.72 -0.12 -6.50
CA PHE A 97 -11.07 -1.03 -5.55
C PHE A 97 -9.61 -0.64 -5.21
N ASN A 98 -9.36 0.66 -5.16
CA ASN A 98 -8.05 1.24 -4.89
C ASN A 98 -8.00 1.79 -3.44
N PRO A 99 -7.08 1.35 -2.57
CA PRO A 99 -6.95 1.88 -1.21
C PRO A 99 -6.51 3.35 -1.14
N GLN A 100 -5.95 3.93 -2.22
CA GLN A 100 -5.67 5.37 -2.32
C GLN A 100 -6.96 6.23 -2.30
N LEU A 101 -8.13 5.62 -2.46
CA LEU A 101 -9.45 6.28 -2.34
C LEU A 101 -9.88 6.52 -0.88
N LEU A 102 -9.06 6.08 0.07
CA LEU A 102 -9.18 6.47 1.46
C LEU A 102 -8.45 7.82 1.66
N PRO A 103 -9.05 8.78 2.40
CA PRO A 103 -8.37 10.02 2.77
C PRO A 103 -6.97 9.73 3.33
N PRO A 104 -5.92 10.52 2.99
CA PRO A 104 -4.55 10.24 3.41
C PRO A 104 -4.37 9.96 4.92
N PRO A 105 -5.03 10.68 5.86
CA PRO A 105 -4.94 10.35 7.30
C PRO A 105 -5.47 8.95 7.66
N ILE A 106 -6.47 8.45 6.93
CA ILE A 106 -7.02 7.10 7.14
C ILE A 106 -6.08 6.06 6.52
N LEU A 107 -5.58 6.28 5.29
CA LEU A 107 -4.64 5.37 4.64
C LEU A 107 -3.33 5.26 5.42
N GLN A 108 -2.76 6.38 5.87
CA GLN A 108 -1.56 6.41 6.72
C GLN A 108 -1.80 5.68 8.05
N SER A 109 -2.96 5.86 8.69
CA SER A 109 -3.33 5.12 9.90
C SER A 109 -3.37 3.61 9.65
N LEU A 110 -4.00 3.16 8.55
CA LEU A 110 -4.07 1.74 8.21
C LEU A 110 -2.70 1.15 7.84
N LEU A 111 -1.85 1.87 7.12
CA LEU A 111 -0.48 1.45 6.81
C LEU A 111 0.39 1.39 8.09
N TRP A 112 0.20 2.30 9.03
CA TRP A 112 0.85 2.26 10.34
C TRP A 112 0.39 1.07 11.18
N PHE A 113 -0.92 0.75 11.19
CA PHE A 113 -1.44 -0.46 11.82
C PHE A 113 -0.94 -1.74 11.13
N ALA A 114 -0.86 -1.76 9.80
CA ALA A 114 -0.26 -2.87 9.05
C ALA A 114 1.20 -3.09 9.47
N ARG A 115 2.06 -2.07 9.30
CA ARG A 115 3.50 -2.09 9.64
C ARG A 115 3.79 -2.40 11.13
N SER A 116 2.84 -2.15 12.05
CA SER A 116 3.00 -2.46 13.49
C SER A 116 2.41 -3.82 13.92
N THR A 117 1.82 -4.58 13.00
CA THR A 117 1.38 -5.96 13.24
C THR A 117 2.23 -6.95 12.45
N SER A 118 2.29 -8.21 12.90
CA SER A 118 2.91 -9.30 12.12
C SER A 118 1.96 -9.89 11.07
N VAL A 119 1.00 -9.10 10.59
CA VAL A 119 -0.01 -9.50 9.60
C VAL A 119 0.46 -9.03 8.22
N ASP A 120 0.13 -9.81 7.20
CA ASP A 120 0.28 -9.44 5.80
C ASP A 120 -0.35 -8.06 5.53
N ALA A 121 0.46 -7.07 5.15
CA ALA A 121 0.01 -5.71 4.97
C ALA A 121 -0.98 -5.57 3.81
N SER A 122 -0.80 -6.34 2.72
CA SER A 122 -1.74 -6.31 1.59
C SER A 122 -3.11 -6.86 1.99
N ALA A 123 -3.14 -8.00 2.69
CA ALA A 123 -4.37 -8.60 3.18
C ALA A 123 -5.01 -7.73 4.28
N PHE A 124 -4.22 -7.11 5.16
CA PHE A 124 -4.74 -6.19 6.18
C PHE A 124 -5.40 -4.95 5.57
N ILE A 125 -4.74 -4.31 4.59
CA ILE A 125 -5.28 -3.16 3.87
C ILE A 125 -6.54 -3.55 3.09
N GLU A 126 -6.54 -4.71 2.43
CA GLU A 126 -7.70 -5.22 1.73
C GLU A 126 -8.90 -5.48 2.67
N TRP A 127 -8.71 -6.25 3.74
CA TRP A 127 -9.79 -6.52 4.70
C TRP A 127 -10.30 -5.23 5.36
N SER A 128 -9.42 -4.28 5.63
CA SER A 128 -9.79 -2.94 6.13
C SER A 128 -10.64 -2.17 5.11
N PHE A 129 -10.26 -2.19 3.83
CA PHE A 129 -11.01 -1.53 2.75
C PHE A 129 -12.38 -2.17 2.52
N ARG A 130 -12.48 -3.51 2.51
CA ARG A 130 -13.76 -4.24 2.47
C ARG A 130 -14.64 -3.92 3.70
N ALA A 131 -14.05 -3.82 4.89
CA ALA A 131 -14.77 -3.45 6.11
C ALA A 131 -15.32 -2.00 6.05
N ILE A 132 -14.52 -1.05 5.54
CA ILE A 132 -14.97 0.34 5.30
C ILE A 132 -16.16 0.37 4.33
N LEU A 133 -16.08 -0.35 3.21
CA LEU A 133 -17.18 -0.47 2.25
C LEU A 133 -18.45 -1.05 2.89
N GLY A 134 -18.34 -2.09 3.72
CA GLY A 134 -19.47 -2.66 4.45
C GLY A 134 -20.10 -1.69 5.47
N VAL A 135 -19.28 -0.90 6.15
CA VAL A 135 -19.74 0.16 7.07
C VAL A 135 -20.43 1.29 6.33
N GLU A 136 -19.92 1.73 5.17
CA GLU A 136 -20.57 2.75 4.34
C GLU A 136 -21.91 2.24 3.76
N VAL A 137 -22.01 0.98 3.31
CA VAL A 137 -23.27 0.34 2.90
C VAL A 137 -24.28 0.29 4.06
N PHE A 138 -23.83 -0.08 5.26
CA PHE A 138 -24.66 -0.01 6.47
C PHE A 138 -25.18 1.41 6.72
N ILE A 139 -24.32 2.43 6.63
CA ILE A 139 -24.71 3.84 6.83
C ILE A 139 -25.77 4.26 5.81
N VAL A 140 -25.57 3.96 4.52
CA VAL A 140 -26.54 4.27 3.44
C VAL A 140 -27.91 3.68 3.75
N LEU A 141 -27.98 2.39 4.07
CA LEU A 141 -29.24 1.70 4.34
C LEU A 141 -29.87 2.13 5.67
N ALA A 142 -29.06 2.39 6.70
CA ALA A 142 -29.54 2.89 7.98
C ALA A 142 -30.09 4.32 7.87
N VAL A 143 -29.45 5.20 7.10
CA VAL A 143 -29.97 6.55 6.81
C VAL A 143 -31.22 6.47 5.95
N LEU A 144 -31.25 5.66 4.89
CA LEU A 144 -32.41 5.54 4.01
C LEU A 144 -33.65 4.99 4.74
N CYS A 145 -33.50 3.90 5.50
CA CYS A 145 -34.63 3.15 6.05
C CYS A 145 -35.00 3.48 7.52
N SER A 146 -34.11 4.10 8.31
CA SER A 146 -34.32 4.23 9.77
C SER A 146 -34.82 5.62 10.20
N ILE A 147 -36.14 5.82 10.21
CA ILE A 147 -36.82 7.07 10.65
C ILE A 147 -36.34 7.56 12.05
N ARG A 148 -35.91 6.65 12.93
CA ARG A 148 -35.43 6.98 14.28
C ARG A 148 -33.95 7.37 14.33
N TYR A 149 -33.09 6.74 13.52
CA TYR A 149 -31.63 6.84 13.66
C TYR A 149 -30.96 7.64 12.53
N ALA A 150 -31.59 7.76 11.35
CA ALA A 150 -31.04 8.41 10.17
C ALA A 150 -30.40 9.78 10.44
N ARG A 151 -31.09 10.64 11.21
CA ARG A 151 -30.58 11.98 11.55
C ARG A 151 -29.31 11.93 12.41
N VAL A 152 -29.22 11.00 13.37
CA VAL A 152 -28.05 10.89 14.26
C VAL A 152 -26.86 10.30 13.50
N ILE A 153 -27.11 9.27 12.68
CA ILE A 153 -26.10 8.63 11.84
C ILE A 153 -25.57 9.64 10.81
N ALA A 154 -26.45 10.34 10.07
CA ALA A 154 -26.03 11.35 9.11
C ALA A 154 -25.23 12.49 9.74
N ILE A 155 -25.63 13.00 10.91
CA ILE A 155 -24.83 14.02 11.62
C ILE A 155 -23.45 13.46 11.99
N ALA A 156 -23.36 12.24 12.51
CA ALA A 156 -22.08 11.64 12.91
C ALA A 156 -21.15 11.38 11.71
N THR A 157 -21.65 10.74 10.64
CA THR A 157 -20.88 10.45 9.43
C THR A 157 -20.43 11.73 8.73
N LEU A 158 -21.33 12.69 8.50
CA LEU A 158 -20.97 13.93 7.80
C LEU A 158 -20.04 14.82 8.65
N SER A 159 -20.17 14.80 9.99
CA SER A 159 -19.20 15.50 10.86
C SER A 159 -17.82 14.85 10.80
N PHE A 160 -17.74 13.52 10.70
CA PHE A 160 -16.47 12.80 10.51
C PHE A 160 -15.86 13.08 9.13
N PHE A 161 -16.66 13.09 8.06
CA PHE A 161 -16.19 13.44 6.71
C PHE A 161 -15.68 14.89 6.65
N CYS A 162 -16.46 15.86 7.15
CA CYS A 162 -16.01 17.25 7.28
C CYS A 162 -14.70 17.37 8.08
N LEU A 163 -14.56 16.64 9.20
CA LEU A 163 -13.35 16.67 10.02
C LEU A 163 -12.13 16.09 9.28
N VAL A 164 -12.27 14.95 8.61
CA VAL A 164 -11.18 14.31 7.86
C VAL A 164 -10.78 15.15 6.64
N LEU A 165 -11.74 15.76 5.94
CA LEU A 165 -11.48 16.72 4.87
C LEU A 165 -10.75 17.96 5.39
N LEU A 166 -11.19 18.54 6.51
CA LEU A 166 -10.50 19.68 7.14
C LEU A 166 -9.06 19.35 7.55
N ILE A 167 -8.81 18.14 8.08
CA ILE A 167 -7.46 17.67 8.39
C ILE A 167 -6.61 17.56 7.10
N ALA A 168 -7.10 16.88 6.07
CA ALA A 168 -6.39 16.73 4.80
C ALA A 168 -6.09 18.09 4.12
N MET A 169 -7.09 18.99 4.08
CA MET A 169 -6.93 20.36 3.57
C MET A 169 -5.95 21.18 4.42
N SER A 170 -5.89 20.97 5.75
CA SER A 170 -4.90 21.65 6.60
C SER A 170 -3.47 21.15 6.37
N MET A 171 -3.28 19.86 6.12
CA MET A 171 -1.97 19.28 5.80
C MET A 171 -1.45 19.79 4.44
N ALA A 172 -2.28 19.72 3.40
CA ALA A 172 -1.97 20.30 2.09
C ALA A 172 -1.74 21.82 2.18
N GLY A 173 -2.56 22.53 2.97
CA GLY A 173 -2.42 23.97 3.18
C GLY A 173 -1.17 24.41 3.95
N MET A 174 -0.58 23.51 4.73
CA MET A 174 0.71 23.73 5.41
C MET A 174 1.92 23.42 4.53
N LYS A 175 1.82 22.49 3.57
CA LYS A 175 2.91 22.14 2.65
C LYS A 175 2.89 23.03 1.39
N ASP A 176 1.76 23.05 0.70
CA ASP A 176 1.61 23.57 -0.67
C ASP A 176 0.74 24.85 -0.72
N GLY A 177 0.32 25.35 0.44
CA GLY A 177 -0.40 26.61 0.62
C GLY A 177 -1.91 26.55 0.37
N LEU A 178 -2.59 27.67 0.66
CA LEU A 178 -4.06 27.73 0.68
C LEU A 178 -4.73 27.44 -0.67
N SER A 179 -4.05 27.67 -1.79
CA SER A 179 -4.59 27.32 -3.12
C SER A 179 -4.72 25.81 -3.28
N ALA A 180 -3.64 25.07 -3.04
CA ALA A 180 -3.61 23.61 -3.13
C ALA A 180 -4.60 22.96 -2.14
N ALA A 181 -4.73 23.52 -0.93
CA ALA A 181 -5.74 23.10 0.05
C ALA A 181 -7.19 23.19 -0.46
N LEU A 182 -7.49 24.12 -1.37
CA LEU A 182 -8.83 24.34 -1.92
C LEU A 182 -9.08 23.60 -3.24
N THR A 183 -8.07 23.48 -4.09
CA THR A 183 -8.17 22.88 -5.44
C THR A 183 -7.82 21.39 -5.47
N GLY A 184 -6.98 20.91 -4.55
CA GLY A 184 -6.49 19.52 -4.54
C GLY A 184 -7.60 18.49 -4.39
N SER A 185 -7.39 17.31 -4.99
CA SER A 185 -8.22 16.12 -4.74
C SER A 185 -7.90 15.56 -3.35
N CYS A 186 -8.93 15.25 -2.58
CA CYS A 186 -8.80 14.60 -1.28
C CYS A 186 -8.71 13.06 -1.35
N GLY A 187 -8.53 12.49 -2.55
CA GLY A 187 -8.45 11.05 -2.82
C GLY A 187 -9.80 10.33 -2.84
N CYS A 188 -10.79 10.77 -2.04
CA CYS A 188 -12.07 10.10 -1.78
C CYS A 188 -12.87 9.55 -2.98
N PHE A 189 -12.65 10.08 -4.19
CA PHE A 189 -13.34 9.72 -5.43
C PHE A 189 -12.37 9.65 -6.64
N GLY A 190 -11.09 9.37 -6.40
CA GLY A 190 -10.09 9.10 -7.43
C GLY A 190 -9.63 10.31 -8.24
N GLU A 191 -9.02 10.04 -9.40
CA GLU A 191 -8.56 11.05 -10.39
C GLU A 191 -9.69 11.99 -10.85
N LYS A 192 -10.94 11.52 -10.79
CA LYS A 192 -12.15 12.26 -11.20
C LYS A 192 -12.92 12.83 -10.00
N GLY A 193 -12.28 12.87 -8.83
CA GLY A 193 -12.83 13.50 -7.65
C GLY A 193 -13.02 15.00 -7.82
N PHE A 194 -14.05 15.54 -7.16
CA PHE A 194 -14.21 16.98 -7.01
C PHE A 194 -13.04 17.58 -6.18
N PRO A 195 -12.76 18.89 -6.29
CA PRO A 195 -11.87 19.57 -5.35
C PRO A 195 -12.31 19.38 -3.90
N ALA A 196 -11.37 19.27 -2.96
CA ALA A 196 -11.67 19.05 -1.54
C ALA A 196 -12.64 20.10 -0.97
N SER A 197 -12.52 21.35 -1.40
CA SER A 197 -13.44 22.45 -1.05
C SER A 197 -14.89 22.21 -1.50
N VAL A 198 -15.11 21.57 -2.65
CA VAL A 198 -16.46 21.25 -3.17
C VAL A 198 -17.08 20.09 -2.39
N MET A 199 -16.29 19.07 -2.03
CA MET A 199 -16.78 17.99 -1.16
C MET A 199 -17.14 18.50 0.23
N LEU A 200 -16.27 19.32 0.84
CA LEU A 200 -16.52 19.94 2.14
C LEU A 200 -17.77 20.84 2.12
N LEU A 201 -18.05 21.51 1.00
CA LEU A 201 -19.29 22.26 0.80
C LEU A 201 -20.53 21.34 0.74
N ILE A 202 -20.46 20.23 0.00
CA ILE A 202 -21.56 19.26 -0.11
C ILE A 202 -21.84 18.61 1.24
N ASP A 203 -20.81 18.08 1.92
CA ASP A 203 -20.93 17.49 3.26
C ASP A 203 -21.44 18.53 4.26
N GLY A 204 -20.91 19.75 4.23
CA GLY A 204 -21.32 20.87 5.09
C GLY A 204 -22.79 21.28 4.91
N VAL A 205 -23.28 21.32 3.66
CA VAL A 205 -24.70 21.61 3.36
C VAL A 205 -25.61 20.46 3.79
N LEU A 206 -25.22 19.21 3.56
CA LEU A 206 -25.96 18.03 4.02
C LEU A 206 -26.00 17.94 5.55
N LEU A 207 -24.90 18.27 6.23
CA LEU A 207 -24.78 18.34 7.69
C LEU A 207 -25.64 19.47 8.25
N ALA A 208 -25.58 20.67 7.66
CA ALA A 208 -26.45 21.79 8.02
C ALA A 208 -27.93 21.45 7.84
N ASN A 209 -28.30 20.73 6.77
CA ASN A 209 -29.65 20.19 6.59
C ASN A 209 -30.03 19.24 7.74
N ALA A 210 -29.17 18.27 8.08
CA ALA A 210 -29.42 17.32 9.16
C ALA A 210 -29.50 17.98 10.55
N ILE A 211 -28.83 19.12 10.77
CA ILE A 211 -28.87 19.90 12.01
C ILE A 211 -30.07 20.86 12.07
N PHE A 212 -30.38 21.60 11.01
CA PHE A 212 -31.30 22.76 11.07
C PHE A 212 -32.62 22.62 10.29
N LEU A 213 -32.73 21.66 9.37
CA LEU A 213 -33.91 21.47 8.50
C LEU A 213 -34.62 20.13 8.74
N ALA A 214 -33.88 19.06 8.98
CA ALA A 214 -34.46 17.76 9.27
C ALA A 214 -35.30 17.80 10.57
N PRO A 215 -36.51 17.22 10.60
CA PRO A 215 -37.32 17.15 11.81
C PRO A 215 -36.65 16.29 12.91
N ARG A 216 -37.12 16.41 14.16
CA ARG A 216 -36.64 15.54 15.26
C ARG A 216 -37.11 14.08 15.03
N PRO A 217 -36.28 13.07 15.37
CA PRO A 217 -36.61 11.67 15.10
C PRO A 217 -37.90 11.26 15.83
N ARG A 218 -38.80 10.59 15.10
CA ARG A 218 -40.02 10.01 15.67
C ARG A 218 -39.69 8.69 16.36
N ARG A 219 -40.55 8.24 17.28
CA ARG A 219 -40.45 6.88 17.87
C ARG A 219 -40.60 5.85 16.74
N GLY A 220 -39.55 5.07 16.50
CA GLY A 220 -39.50 3.97 15.55
C GLY A 220 -38.76 2.77 16.13
N GLY A 221 -38.97 1.61 15.52
CA GLY A 221 -38.29 0.37 15.87
C GLY A 221 -36.81 0.35 15.45
N THR A 222 -36.08 -0.63 15.96
CA THR A 222 -34.66 -0.90 15.62
C THR A 222 -34.50 -1.88 14.45
N THR A 223 -35.58 -2.50 13.97
CA THR A 223 -35.57 -3.53 12.92
C THR A 223 -34.83 -3.11 11.65
N ALA A 224 -35.09 -1.90 11.14
CA ALA A 224 -34.41 -1.36 9.96
C ALA A 224 -32.90 -1.17 10.16
N LEU A 225 -32.46 -0.88 11.39
CA LEU A 225 -31.04 -0.73 11.73
C LEU A 225 -30.32 -2.09 11.74
N TYR A 226 -30.95 -3.13 12.31
CA TYR A 226 -30.39 -4.49 12.27
C TYR A 226 -30.37 -5.06 10.85
N ALA A 227 -31.40 -4.82 10.03
CA ALA A 227 -31.42 -5.23 8.64
C ALA A 227 -30.29 -4.57 7.83
N ALA A 228 -30.09 -3.25 7.98
CA ALA A 228 -28.98 -2.53 7.38
C ALA A 228 -27.61 -3.08 7.84
N MET A 229 -27.47 -3.43 9.13
CA MET A 229 -26.22 -3.97 9.69
C MET A 229 -25.88 -5.34 9.11
N VAL A 230 -26.86 -6.23 8.94
CA VAL A 230 -26.68 -7.54 8.29
C VAL A 230 -26.29 -7.38 6.83
N ILE A 231 -26.93 -6.47 6.09
CA ILE A 231 -26.60 -6.22 4.67
C ILE A 231 -25.20 -5.60 4.53
N GLY A 232 -24.82 -4.67 5.40
CA GLY A 232 -23.46 -4.11 5.45
C GLY A 232 -22.40 -5.18 5.75
N ALA A 233 -22.67 -6.10 6.68
CA ALA A 233 -21.79 -7.22 6.96
C ALA A 233 -21.65 -8.19 5.77
N ILE A 234 -22.75 -8.46 5.04
CA ILE A 234 -22.73 -9.27 3.80
C ILE A 234 -21.89 -8.56 2.71
N ALA A 235 -21.98 -7.24 2.59
CA ALA A 235 -21.24 -6.48 1.58
C ALA A 235 -19.71 -6.61 1.72
N ILE A 236 -19.17 -6.82 2.92
CA ILE A 236 -17.73 -7.08 3.16
C ILE A 236 -17.24 -8.31 2.37
N PHE A 237 -18.09 -9.34 2.23
CA PHE A 237 -17.77 -10.59 1.55
C PHE A 237 -18.30 -10.65 0.10
N ALA A 238 -19.32 -9.85 -0.23
CA ALA A 238 -20.00 -9.89 -1.52
C ALA A 238 -19.33 -9.05 -2.62
N ILE A 239 -18.38 -8.17 -2.29
CA ILE A 239 -17.62 -7.39 -3.27
C ILE A 239 -16.48 -8.28 -3.81
N PRO A 240 -16.49 -8.67 -5.09
CA PRO A 240 -15.46 -9.52 -5.66
C PRO A 240 -14.17 -8.71 -5.84
N GLU A 241 -13.03 -9.33 -5.52
CA GLU A 241 -11.70 -8.80 -5.83
C GLU A 241 -11.63 -8.41 -7.30
N ARG A 242 -11.30 -7.15 -7.60
CA ARG A 242 -11.16 -6.76 -9.00
C ARG A 242 -9.92 -7.43 -9.60
N HIS A 243 -10.21 -8.40 -10.46
CA HIS A 243 -9.23 -9.13 -11.23
C HIS A 243 -8.73 -8.25 -12.41
N VAL A 244 -7.87 -7.26 -12.08
CA VAL A 244 -7.32 -6.18 -12.95
C VAL A 244 -6.27 -6.66 -13.98
N ALA A 245 -6.11 -7.97 -14.02
CA ALA A 245 -5.17 -8.77 -14.76
C ALA A 245 -4.73 -8.22 -16.16
N THR A 246 -3.45 -8.36 -16.53
CA THR A 246 -2.77 -7.66 -17.65
C THR A 246 -3.55 -7.74 -18.95
N PRO A 247 -3.30 -6.81 -19.88
CA PRO A 247 -3.26 -7.14 -21.29
C PRO A 247 -2.71 -8.56 -21.51
N VAL A 248 -3.61 -9.47 -21.88
CA VAL A 248 -3.26 -10.72 -22.53
C VAL A 248 -2.98 -10.41 -23.98
N PRO A 249 -1.87 -10.92 -24.49
CA PRO A 249 -1.72 -11.04 -25.92
C PRO A 249 -1.48 -12.57 -26.32
N VAL A 250 -1.60 -13.06 -27.58
CA VAL A 250 -1.42 -14.46 -28.12
C VAL A 250 -0.23 -15.27 -27.56
N ASP A 251 -0.19 -16.60 -27.66
CA ASP A 251 -1.04 -17.53 -28.43
C ASP A 251 -1.35 -18.79 -27.60
N SER A 252 -2.58 -19.30 -27.71
CA SER A 252 -2.98 -20.70 -27.51
C SER A 252 -3.16 -21.24 -26.07
N ALA A 253 -3.99 -22.29 -25.96
CA ALA A 253 -4.47 -22.92 -24.72
C ALA A 253 -4.25 -24.45 -24.69
N VAL A 254 -4.31 -25.08 -23.50
CA VAL A 254 -4.54 -26.52 -23.22
C VAL A 254 -4.89 -26.70 -21.72
N SER A 255 -5.48 -27.84 -21.32
CA SER A 255 -6.23 -28.02 -20.05
C SER A 255 -5.57 -28.92 -18.98
N ASP A 256 -5.77 -28.58 -17.69
CA ASP A 256 -6.02 -29.44 -16.48
C ASP A 256 -5.10 -30.65 -16.11
N PRO A 257 -5.20 -31.31 -14.90
CA PRO A 257 -5.94 -30.98 -13.67
C PRO A 257 -5.17 -31.16 -12.30
N THR A 258 -5.85 -30.78 -11.22
CA THR A 258 -5.84 -31.21 -9.77
C THR A 258 -4.68 -32.02 -9.13
N ALA A 259 -4.20 -31.50 -7.98
CA ALA A 259 -3.78 -32.21 -6.75
C ALA A 259 -4.11 -31.29 -5.53
N THR A 260 -4.53 -31.68 -4.31
CA THR A 260 -4.32 -32.84 -3.43
C THR A 260 -3.05 -32.72 -2.55
N ASP A 261 -3.21 -32.16 -1.35
CA ASP A 261 -2.16 -32.00 -0.33
C ASP A 261 -1.66 -33.34 0.25
N ALA A 262 -0.37 -33.41 0.56
CA ALA A 262 0.26 -34.52 1.26
C ALA A 262 1.30 -34.02 2.27
N GLN A 263 1.45 -34.72 3.40
CA GLN A 263 2.20 -34.28 4.57
C GLN A 263 3.66 -34.76 4.53
N ILE A 264 4.62 -33.84 4.64
CA ILE A 264 6.05 -34.08 4.36
C ILE A 264 6.79 -34.68 5.58
N PRO A 265 7.52 -35.81 5.45
CA PRO A 265 8.50 -36.28 6.42
C PRO A 265 9.88 -35.65 6.18
N ALA A 266 10.66 -35.45 7.26
CA ALA A 266 11.93 -34.72 7.24
C ALA A 266 13.12 -35.52 6.67
N SER A 267 13.11 -35.77 5.36
CA SER A 267 14.31 -36.12 4.58
C SER A 267 14.40 -35.19 3.37
N ASN A 268 15.18 -34.11 3.50
CA ASN A 268 15.15 -32.93 2.62
C ASN A 268 15.69 -33.15 1.18
N ALA A 269 15.85 -34.39 0.74
CA ALA A 269 16.21 -34.72 -0.63
C ALA A 269 14.99 -34.50 -1.54
N ILE A 270 14.92 -33.34 -2.19
CA ILE A 270 13.92 -33.07 -3.23
C ILE A 270 14.12 -34.09 -4.37
N THR A 271 13.08 -34.85 -4.69
CA THR A 271 13.13 -35.88 -5.73
C THR A 271 11.93 -35.83 -6.65
N GLY A 272 12.17 -36.02 -7.95
CA GLY A 272 11.15 -36.03 -9.00
C GLY A 272 11.12 -34.73 -9.83
N PRO A 273 10.62 -34.79 -11.07
CA PRO A 273 10.64 -33.65 -12.00
C PRO A 273 9.94 -32.44 -11.41
N TRP A 274 10.41 -31.24 -11.77
CA TRP A 274 9.81 -29.97 -11.35
C TRP A 274 8.30 -29.94 -11.67
N PRO A 275 7.42 -29.39 -10.80
CA PRO A 275 5.97 -29.52 -10.96
C PRO A 275 5.45 -28.94 -12.28
N ALA A 276 4.28 -29.40 -12.73
CA ALA A 276 3.61 -28.88 -13.92
C ALA A 276 3.38 -27.35 -13.85
N VAL A 277 3.01 -26.76 -14.99
CA VAL A 277 2.52 -25.37 -15.01
C VAL A 277 1.11 -25.35 -14.40
N PRO A 278 0.78 -24.44 -13.46
CA PRO A 278 -0.56 -24.31 -12.92
C PRO A 278 -1.63 -24.13 -14.02
N ALA A 279 -2.72 -24.89 -13.94
CA ALA A 279 -3.87 -24.75 -14.85
C ALA A 279 -4.62 -23.41 -14.68
N THR A 280 -4.54 -22.82 -13.48
CA THR A 280 -5.06 -21.49 -13.15
C THR A 280 -4.01 -20.68 -12.41
N TRP A 281 -3.92 -19.39 -12.73
CA TRP A 281 -2.96 -18.47 -12.14
C TRP A 281 -3.60 -17.66 -11.01
N GLU A 282 -2.93 -17.53 -9.86
CA GLU A 282 -3.49 -16.82 -8.69
C GLU A 282 -3.59 -15.34 -8.95
N LYS A 283 -4.79 -14.75 -8.78
CA LYS A 283 -4.99 -13.36 -9.21
C LYS A 283 -4.15 -12.32 -8.46
N ASN A 284 -3.88 -12.48 -7.17
CA ASN A 284 -2.92 -11.64 -6.46
C ASN A 284 -1.89 -12.56 -5.77
N TYR A 285 -0.62 -12.52 -6.16
CA TYR A 285 0.47 -13.12 -5.36
C TYR A 285 1.13 -12.07 -4.45
N PHE A 286 0.80 -12.01 -3.16
CA PHE A 286 1.66 -11.37 -2.15
C PHE A 286 2.60 -12.43 -1.53
N PRO A 287 3.80 -12.67 -2.10
CA PRO A 287 4.76 -13.62 -1.56
C PRO A 287 5.26 -13.20 -0.17
N LYS A 288 5.11 -14.10 0.81
CA LYS A 288 5.60 -13.89 2.17
C LYS A 288 7.01 -14.42 2.33
N TRP A 289 7.95 -13.63 1.86
CA TRP A 289 9.34 -13.97 1.67
C TRP A 289 10.08 -14.54 2.87
N LYS A 290 9.88 -13.98 4.07
CA LYS A 290 10.48 -14.51 5.30
C LYS A 290 9.90 -15.90 5.67
N GLU A 291 8.70 -16.25 5.19
CA GLU A 291 8.12 -17.60 5.33
C GLU A 291 8.63 -18.60 4.28
N TRP A 292 9.41 -18.20 3.29
CA TRP A 292 9.98 -19.13 2.30
C TRP A 292 11.21 -19.86 2.86
N ILE A 293 11.92 -19.26 3.80
CA ILE A 293 13.12 -19.80 4.45
C ILE A 293 12.82 -21.20 5.03
N GLY A 294 13.66 -22.17 4.69
CA GLY A 294 13.54 -23.58 5.04
C GLY A 294 12.61 -24.42 4.14
N LYS A 295 11.94 -23.83 3.14
CA LYS A 295 11.01 -24.54 2.25
C LYS A 295 11.61 -24.81 0.86
N PRO A 296 11.18 -25.87 0.15
CA PRO A 296 11.48 -26.05 -1.26
C PRO A 296 11.03 -24.87 -2.13
N PHE A 297 11.91 -24.43 -3.02
CA PHE A 297 11.62 -23.36 -3.98
C PHE A 297 10.49 -23.75 -4.95
N ARG A 298 10.44 -25.04 -5.34
CA ARG A 298 9.40 -25.62 -6.22
C ARG A 298 7.97 -25.53 -5.67
N GLU A 299 7.79 -25.32 -4.38
CA GLU A 299 6.47 -25.19 -3.73
C GLU A 299 5.95 -23.75 -3.75
N GLN A 300 6.82 -22.77 -3.98
CA GLN A 300 6.44 -21.37 -3.93
C GLN A 300 5.58 -21.06 -5.16
N LYS A 301 4.33 -20.61 -4.95
CA LYS A 301 3.36 -20.41 -6.03
C LYS A 301 3.82 -19.43 -7.12
N LEU A 302 4.66 -18.49 -6.71
CA LEU A 302 5.39 -17.55 -7.56
C LEU A 302 6.54 -18.24 -8.34
N ALA A 303 7.27 -19.18 -7.76
CA ALA A 303 8.26 -19.99 -8.48
C ALA A 303 7.62 -20.96 -9.48
N LEU A 304 6.43 -21.49 -9.18
CA LEU A 304 5.65 -22.30 -10.12
C LEU A 304 5.28 -21.51 -11.38
N ALA A 305 5.11 -20.20 -11.24
CA ALA A 305 4.82 -19.29 -12.34
C ALA A 305 6.05 -18.90 -13.19
N ILE A 306 7.22 -19.50 -12.97
CA ILE A 306 8.40 -19.33 -13.83
C ILE A 306 8.20 -20.06 -15.17
N ASP A 307 8.52 -19.38 -16.27
CA ASP A 307 8.40 -19.83 -17.65
C ASP A 307 9.39 -20.97 -17.96
N ARG A 308 8.95 -21.95 -18.74
CA ARG A 308 9.56 -23.29 -18.79
C ARG A 308 10.49 -23.46 -20.01
N PRO A 309 11.37 -24.47 -20.06
CA PRO A 309 11.70 -25.48 -19.03
C PRO A 309 12.62 -24.90 -17.93
N MET A 310 12.49 -25.36 -16.69
CA MET A 310 13.43 -25.01 -15.62
C MET A 310 14.82 -25.64 -15.87
N PRO A 311 15.92 -25.10 -15.32
CA PRO A 311 17.19 -25.82 -15.29
C PRO A 311 17.01 -27.18 -14.60
N VAL A 312 17.54 -28.24 -15.22
CA VAL A 312 17.43 -29.63 -14.70
C VAL A 312 18.19 -29.85 -13.39
N ASP A 313 19.04 -28.89 -13.04
CA ASP A 313 19.94 -28.86 -11.90
C ASP A 313 19.63 -27.69 -10.95
N LEU A 314 18.46 -27.06 -11.06
CA LEU A 314 17.97 -25.99 -10.15
C LEU A 314 17.84 -26.45 -8.70
N GLU A 315 17.62 -27.75 -8.49
CA GLU A 315 17.49 -28.39 -7.19
C GLU A 315 18.81 -29.05 -6.75
N GLN A 316 19.95 -28.65 -7.33
CA GLN A 316 21.27 -29.25 -7.09
C GLN A 316 22.39 -28.20 -6.95
N GLY A 317 22.99 -28.17 -5.77
CA GLY A 317 23.99 -27.19 -5.36
C GLY A 317 23.39 -25.86 -4.93
N ASP A 318 24.27 -24.90 -4.66
CA ASP A 318 23.89 -23.55 -4.30
C ASP A 318 23.42 -22.77 -5.54
N TRP A 319 22.20 -22.24 -5.46
CA TRP A 319 21.65 -21.26 -6.40
C TRP A 319 21.23 -20.00 -5.66
N LEU A 320 21.01 -18.94 -6.42
CA LEU A 320 20.04 -17.89 -6.06
C LEU A 320 19.01 -17.75 -7.16
N ILE A 321 17.96 -17.03 -6.83
CA ILE A 321 16.91 -16.60 -7.73
C ILE A 321 16.78 -15.09 -7.61
N THR A 322 16.55 -14.42 -8.75
CA THR A 322 16.53 -12.96 -8.82
C THR A 322 15.42 -12.41 -9.73
N PHE A 323 14.35 -11.82 -9.17
CA PHE A 323 13.14 -11.36 -9.88
C PHE A 323 12.76 -9.84 -9.77
N SER A 324 13.34 -8.94 -10.59
CA SER A 324 13.18 -7.44 -10.60
C SER A 324 12.65 -6.77 -11.90
N ARG A 325 12.48 -5.43 -12.10
CA ARG A 325 11.84 -4.67 -13.27
C ARG A 325 12.60 -4.27 -14.58
N TRP A 326 12.10 -4.46 -15.83
CA TRP A 326 12.95 -4.18 -17.05
C TRP A 326 13.36 -2.73 -17.31
N ASP A 327 12.69 -1.72 -16.74
CA ASP A 327 13.27 -0.39 -16.57
C ASP A 327 13.56 0.01 -15.14
N CYS A 328 13.95 -0.95 -14.30
CA CYS A 328 14.38 -0.67 -12.94
C CYS A 328 15.76 -0.06 -12.89
N ASP A 329 15.76 1.26 -13.06
CA ASP A 329 16.72 2.17 -12.47
C ASP A 329 17.33 1.67 -11.20
N HIS A 330 16.51 1.09 -10.32
CA HIS A 330 17.00 0.47 -9.11
C HIS A 330 17.66 -0.86 -9.41
N CYS A 331 16.88 -1.92 -9.45
CA CYS A 331 17.26 -3.27 -9.71
C CYS A 331 18.38 -3.58 -10.72
N GLN A 332 18.71 -2.71 -11.69
CA GLN A 332 19.77 -3.03 -12.65
C GLN A 332 21.12 -2.64 -12.10
N GLU A 333 21.22 -1.55 -11.35
CA GLU A 333 22.40 -1.27 -10.53
C GLU A 333 22.63 -2.19 -9.36
N MET A 334 21.66 -3.06 -9.06
CA MET A 334 21.97 -4.31 -8.37
C MET A 334 23.03 -5.03 -9.14
N TYR A 335 22.73 -5.52 -10.34
CA TYR A 335 23.50 -6.65 -10.82
C TYR A 335 24.94 -6.23 -11.13
N ARG A 336 25.11 -4.92 -11.32
CA ARG A 336 26.16 -4.10 -10.69
C ARG A 336 27.56 -4.70 -10.82
N ALA A 337 28.50 -4.45 -9.92
CA ALA A 337 29.89 -4.94 -10.07
C ALA A 337 30.14 -6.47 -9.99
N HIS A 338 29.27 -7.31 -9.41
CA HIS A 338 29.44 -8.78 -9.31
C HIS A 338 28.11 -9.57 -9.36
N PHE A 339 27.27 -9.28 -10.35
CA PHE A 339 26.84 -10.33 -11.27
C PHE A 339 27.53 -10.22 -12.65
N ALA A 340 28.02 -9.02 -12.99
CA ALA A 340 28.90 -8.65 -14.11
C ALA A 340 29.83 -9.70 -14.71
N LYS A 341 30.29 -10.60 -13.86
CA LYS A 341 31.39 -11.52 -14.05
C LYS A 341 30.87 -12.90 -13.66
N PRO A 342 31.35 -13.98 -14.28
CA PRO A 342 30.97 -15.31 -13.84
C PRO A 342 31.40 -15.53 -12.39
N ARG A 343 30.54 -16.23 -11.64
CA ARG A 343 30.77 -16.60 -10.24
C ARG A 343 30.50 -18.09 -10.07
N ALA A 344 30.73 -18.61 -8.86
CA ALA A 344 30.71 -20.05 -8.60
C ALA A 344 29.29 -20.62 -8.54
N GLU A 345 28.39 -20.00 -7.77
CA GLU A 345 26.97 -20.39 -7.73
C GLU A 345 26.25 -20.07 -9.05
N LYS A 346 25.26 -20.90 -9.37
CA LYS A 346 24.39 -20.78 -10.56
C LYS A 346 23.16 -19.98 -10.18
N ILE A 347 22.71 -19.00 -10.96
CA ILE A 347 21.56 -18.19 -10.56
C ILE A 347 20.55 -18.12 -11.71
N MET A 348 19.28 -18.17 -11.32
CA MET A 348 18.17 -18.06 -12.24
C MET A 348 17.57 -16.67 -12.17
N LYS A 349 17.56 -16.03 -13.33
CA LYS A 349 17.05 -14.69 -13.52
C LYS A 349 15.58 -14.73 -13.86
N VAL A 350 14.72 -14.47 -12.92
CA VAL A 350 13.29 -14.65 -13.14
C VAL A 350 12.70 -13.35 -13.62
N SER A 351 12.55 -13.18 -14.94
CA SER A 351 11.62 -12.19 -15.52
C SER A 351 10.21 -12.61 -15.26
N ILE A 352 9.25 -11.89 -15.83
CA ILE A 352 8.14 -11.22 -15.15
C ILE A 352 7.81 -10.13 -16.24
N PRO A 353 6.70 -10.09 -17.04
CA PRO A 353 6.50 -8.95 -18.04
C PRO A 353 5.14 -8.16 -18.16
N ASP A 354 4.90 -7.05 -17.42
CA ASP A 354 3.73 -6.15 -17.35
C ASP A 354 4.02 -4.61 -17.27
N THR A 355 4.86 -3.94 -18.08
CA THR A 355 4.96 -2.44 -18.01
C THR A 355 5.17 -1.65 -19.31
N THR A 356 5.16 -0.30 -19.20
CA THR A 356 4.95 0.68 -20.29
C THR A 356 6.01 1.76 -20.54
N GLY A 357 7.01 1.99 -19.69
CA GLY A 357 8.17 2.87 -19.96
C GLY A 357 9.16 2.37 -21.05
N ARG A 358 10.44 2.73 -20.94
CA ARG A 358 11.50 2.41 -21.91
C ARG A 358 12.32 1.17 -21.52
N PRO A 359 12.22 0.10 -22.32
CA PRO A 359 13.41 -1.65 -22.10
C PRO A 359 14.88 -1.44 -21.85
N LEU A 360 15.56 -2.37 -21.18
CA LEU A 360 17.01 -2.28 -21.00
C LEU A 360 17.64 -3.69 -20.89
N PRO A 361 18.54 -4.08 -21.80
CA PRO A 361 19.55 -5.12 -21.54
C PRO A 361 20.65 -4.80 -20.50
N MET A 362 21.43 -5.84 -20.19
CA MET A 362 21.94 -6.22 -18.87
C MET A 362 22.99 -7.36 -19.08
N PRO A 363 24.24 -7.36 -18.54
CA PRO A 363 25.20 -8.44 -18.71
C PRO A 363 25.81 -8.91 -17.39
N CYS A 364 25.07 -9.76 -16.69
CA CYS A 364 25.70 -10.78 -15.87
C CYS A 364 26.38 -11.83 -16.78
N VAL A 365 27.27 -12.69 -16.24
CA VAL A 365 27.94 -13.74 -17.05
C VAL A 365 27.82 -15.15 -16.44
N GLY A 366 27.41 -16.13 -17.26
CA GLY A 366 27.21 -17.55 -16.86
C GLY A 366 25.77 -17.97 -16.51
N CYS A 367 24.81 -17.11 -16.77
CA CYS A 367 23.57 -17.00 -15.99
C CYS A 367 22.31 -17.48 -16.76
N VAL A 368 21.27 -18.01 -16.08
CA VAL A 368 20.05 -18.50 -16.78
C VAL A 368 18.98 -17.42 -16.87
N ASP A 369 18.57 -17.10 -18.10
CA ASP A 369 17.52 -16.13 -18.38
C ASP A 369 16.12 -16.76 -18.42
N LYS A 370 15.26 -16.38 -17.46
CA LYS A 370 13.85 -16.73 -17.42
C LYS A 370 12.94 -15.52 -17.52
N LEU A 371 11.68 -15.82 -17.83
CA LEU A 371 10.53 -15.02 -17.43
C LEU A 371 9.64 -15.82 -16.47
N LEU A 372 8.67 -15.17 -15.85
CA LEU A 372 7.48 -15.76 -15.29
C LEU A 372 6.59 -15.95 -16.51
N PHE A 373 5.41 -16.46 -16.25
CA PHE A 373 4.33 -16.33 -17.16
C PHE A 373 4.22 -14.87 -17.70
N ARG A 374 3.61 -14.75 -18.85
CA ARG A 374 2.42 -13.94 -19.09
C ARG A 374 1.80 -14.64 -20.30
N VAL A 375 0.61 -14.24 -20.67
CA VAL A 375 0.11 -14.55 -22.00
C VAL A 375 0.54 -13.35 -22.91
N LYS A 376 1.02 -13.58 -24.16
CA LYS A 376 2.21 -12.90 -24.80
C LYS A 376 2.06 -11.84 -25.94
N ALA A 377 1.46 -12.04 -27.15
CA ALA A 377 1.49 -11.09 -28.33
C ALA A 377 0.20 -10.30 -28.88
N GLY A 378 -1.03 -10.87 -29.00
CA GLY A 378 -2.41 -10.25 -29.05
C GLY A 378 -3.67 -11.21 -28.99
N GLU A 379 -4.34 -11.49 -27.83
CA GLU A 379 -5.38 -12.58 -27.64
C GLU A 379 -6.23 -12.57 -26.32
N THR A 380 -6.58 -13.73 -25.68
CA THR A 380 -7.69 -13.88 -24.70
C THR A 380 -7.35 -14.11 -23.22
N GLY A 381 -8.14 -13.47 -22.36
CA GLY A 381 -8.12 -13.59 -20.90
C GLY A 381 -7.84 -12.25 -20.23
N ARG A 382 -7.28 -12.31 -19.02
CA ARG A 382 -6.49 -11.26 -18.35
C ARG A 382 -5.42 -12.00 -17.53
N SER A 383 -4.21 -11.48 -17.36
CA SER A 383 -3.16 -12.16 -16.55
C SER A 383 -3.05 -11.62 -15.08
N PRO A 384 -3.29 -12.33 -13.95
CA PRO A 384 -3.25 -11.92 -12.50
C PRO A 384 -3.21 -10.47 -11.85
N ASN A 385 -2.32 -9.83 -11.03
CA ASN A 385 -0.88 -9.92 -10.66
C ASN A 385 -0.38 -10.61 -9.35
N TYR A 386 0.77 -10.10 -8.91
CA TYR A 386 1.58 -10.41 -7.77
C TYR A 386 1.61 -9.07 -7.06
N LEU A 387 1.04 -8.96 -5.86
CA LEU A 387 0.85 -7.73 -5.11
C LEU A 387 1.99 -7.56 -4.13
N ILE A 388 2.80 -6.52 -4.30
CA ILE A 388 4.22 -6.83 -4.25
C ILE A 388 5.03 -5.59 -3.78
N GLN A 389 5.86 -5.82 -2.75
CA GLN A 389 6.65 -4.94 -1.85
C GLN A 389 8.10 -4.79 -2.33
N THR A 390 8.97 -3.85 -1.93
CA THR A 390 10.23 -3.57 -2.70
C THR A 390 11.40 -4.58 -2.53
N PRO A 391 12.41 -4.67 -3.45
CA PRO A 391 13.09 -5.89 -4.06
C PRO A 391 13.67 -7.05 -3.21
N ILE A 392 14.06 -8.22 -3.76
CA ILE A 392 14.53 -9.40 -3.00
C ILE A 392 15.59 -10.27 -3.68
N ILE A 393 16.15 -11.19 -2.90
CA ILE A 393 16.91 -12.35 -3.37
C ILE A 393 16.32 -13.58 -2.66
N VAL A 394 16.36 -14.73 -3.33
CA VAL A 394 16.18 -16.03 -2.69
C VAL A 394 17.47 -16.83 -2.87
N ARG A 395 18.22 -17.12 -1.79
CA ARG A 395 19.28 -18.15 -1.83
C ARG A 395 18.66 -19.51 -1.70
N LEU A 396 19.07 -20.43 -2.57
CA LEU A 396 18.78 -21.84 -2.52
C LEU A 396 20.04 -22.64 -2.22
N LYS A 397 19.85 -23.75 -1.52
CA LYS A 397 20.81 -24.84 -1.46
C LYS A 397 20.05 -26.13 -1.70
N ASP A 398 20.42 -26.86 -2.75
CA ASP A 398 19.77 -28.11 -3.16
C ASP A 398 18.24 -27.95 -3.31
N GLY A 399 17.83 -26.80 -3.89
CA GLY A 399 16.43 -26.42 -4.12
C GLY A 399 15.65 -25.95 -2.87
N ILE A 400 16.22 -26.04 -1.67
CA ILE A 400 15.65 -25.46 -0.44
C ILE A 400 16.06 -24.00 -0.32
N VAL A 401 15.11 -23.10 -0.06
CA VAL A 401 15.37 -21.69 0.21
C VAL A 401 16.09 -21.54 1.57
N THR A 402 17.36 -21.14 1.59
CA THR A 402 18.13 -21.01 2.85
C THR A 402 17.96 -19.64 3.50
N ALA A 403 17.88 -18.58 2.70
CA ALA A 403 17.80 -17.22 3.19
C ALA A 403 17.09 -16.33 2.17
N VAL A 404 16.21 -15.43 2.64
CA VAL A 404 15.38 -14.57 1.79
C VAL A 404 15.40 -13.12 2.23
N CYS A 405 15.37 -12.25 1.22
CA CYS A 405 16.13 -11.04 1.23
C CYS A 405 15.21 -9.81 1.01
N THR A 406 14.22 -9.53 1.88
CA THR A 406 13.07 -8.58 1.74
C THR A 406 13.09 -7.19 1.04
N ASP A 407 14.13 -6.34 1.10
CA ASP A 407 14.53 -5.16 0.24
C ASP A 407 15.98 -4.79 0.56
N VAL A 408 16.70 -3.90 -0.15
CA VAL A 408 18.12 -4.22 -0.42
C VAL A 408 19.27 -3.32 0.07
N ASP A 409 18.98 -2.41 0.98
CA ASP A 409 19.89 -1.39 1.51
C ASP A 409 20.72 -1.66 2.78
N ASN A 410 20.26 -2.50 3.72
CA ASN A 410 21.01 -2.81 4.93
C ASN A 410 22.29 -3.58 4.61
N VAL A 411 23.43 -2.91 4.68
CA VAL A 411 24.72 -3.54 4.40
C VAL A 411 24.98 -4.81 5.25
N GLN A 412 24.25 -5.04 6.36
CA GLN A 412 24.33 -6.27 7.16
C GLN A 412 23.62 -7.46 6.52
N GLU A 413 22.32 -7.38 6.20
CA GLU A 413 21.63 -8.50 5.56
C GLU A 413 22.19 -8.71 4.13
N LEU A 414 22.81 -7.66 3.56
CA LEU A 414 23.48 -7.67 2.25
C LEU A 414 24.67 -8.59 2.35
N ASN A 415 25.31 -8.54 3.50
CA ASN A 415 26.38 -9.45 3.78
C ASN A 415 25.86 -10.81 4.33
N ALA A 416 24.54 -11.04 4.42
CA ALA A 416 23.91 -12.28 4.94
C ALA A 416 23.18 -13.18 3.90
N ILE A 417 22.82 -12.69 2.70
CA ILE A 417 22.58 -13.57 1.47
C ILE A 417 23.62 -13.62 0.12
N LEU A 418 25.23 -12.16 -0.79
CA LEU A 418 26.62 -11.92 -1.50
C LEU A 418 28.11 -12.60 -1.32
N ASN A 419 28.97 -12.98 -0.27
CA ASN A 419 29.40 -13.01 2.64
C ASN A 419 28.67 -13.93 3.86
N GLU A 420 28.01 -15.12 3.79
CA GLU A 420 27.26 -16.07 4.67
C GLU A 420 27.81 -17.55 4.51
N THR A 421 28.79 -17.98 5.31
CA THR A 421 29.55 -19.26 5.22
C THR A 421 28.87 -20.13 6.23
N ILE A 422 27.88 -20.91 5.82
CA ILE A 422 27.12 -21.69 6.79
C ILE A 422 28.08 -22.66 7.51
N VAL A 423 28.38 -22.35 8.77
CA VAL A 423 29.02 -23.25 9.74
C VAL A 423 27.90 -23.84 10.58
N GLU A 424 27.92 -25.16 10.62
CA GLU A 424 26.86 -26.09 11.04
C GLU A 424 26.68 -26.18 12.57
N PRO A 425 25.48 -26.47 13.13
CA PRO A 425 25.15 -26.06 14.51
C PRO A 425 25.15 -27.10 15.67
N ALA A 426 26.04 -26.88 16.65
CA ALA A 426 26.07 -27.36 18.03
C ALA A 426 26.64 -26.29 19.04
N PRO A 427 26.15 -25.04 19.08
CA PRO A 427 25.31 -24.38 18.09
C PRO A 427 26.13 -23.89 16.87
N PRO A 428 27.47 -24.13 16.83
CA PRO A 428 28.41 -23.10 17.23
C PRO A 428 28.48 -21.97 16.17
N ILE A 429 29.21 -20.89 16.49
CA ILE A 429 30.04 -20.14 15.51
C ILE A 429 29.41 -20.00 14.10
N ALA A 430 28.25 -19.34 13.97
CA ALA A 430 27.68 -19.00 12.66
C ALA A 430 28.65 -18.07 11.88
N THR A 431 28.81 -18.27 10.56
CA THR A 431 29.96 -17.74 9.77
C THR A 431 29.56 -17.25 8.35
N ASN A 432 30.49 -16.66 7.56
CA ASN A 432 30.25 -15.67 6.48
C ASN A 432 31.09 -15.80 5.10
N ILE A 433 30.52 -16.31 3.93
CA ILE A 433 30.81 -16.42 2.42
C ILE A 433 29.54 -15.94 1.67
N PRO A 434 29.46 -14.73 1.13
CA PRO A 434 27.70 -13.89 1.33
C PRO A 434 26.94 -14.64 0.23
N PRO A 435 25.79 -14.13 0.07
CA PRO A 435 24.77 -14.11 -1.81
C PRO A 435 25.45 -14.11 -3.18
N THR A 436 26.29 -15.07 -3.56
CA THR A 436 26.83 -15.10 -4.94
C THR A 436 25.76 -15.10 -6.03
N ASN A 437 25.96 -14.26 -7.03
CA ASN A 437 24.89 -13.67 -7.83
C ASN A 437 25.16 -13.82 -9.34
N THR A 438 24.37 -14.61 -10.10
CA THR A 438 24.61 -14.91 -11.54
C THR A 438 23.33 -15.08 -12.41
N ALA A 439 22.49 -14.05 -12.60
CA ALA A 439 21.28 -14.04 -13.44
C ALA A 439 21.39 -13.04 -14.64
N LYS A 440 21.22 -13.48 -15.93
CA LYS A 440 22.03 -12.91 -17.06
C LYS A 440 21.66 -11.52 -17.54
N SER A 441 20.47 -11.42 -18.11
CA SER A 441 19.98 -10.20 -18.71
C SER A 441 19.00 -9.57 -17.74
N TRP A 442 17.75 -9.27 -18.16
CA TRP A 442 16.77 -8.77 -17.21
C TRP A 442 15.68 -9.73 -16.76
N PRO A 443 15.33 -9.79 -15.46
CA PRO A 443 14.00 -10.20 -15.04
C PRO A 443 12.86 -9.34 -15.65
N GLY A 444 11.85 -8.89 -14.90
CA GLY A 444 10.94 -7.83 -15.34
C GLY A 444 9.73 -7.49 -14.41
N PRO A 445 8.65 -6.92 -14.97
CA PRO A 445 7.39 -6.45 -14.32
C PRO A 445 6.23 -7.41 -14.43
N PRO A 446 5.36 -7.77 -13.45
CA PRO A 446 4.71 -9.10 -13.44
C PRO A 446 4.12 -9.76 -14.69
N ALA A 447 3.92 -11.06 -14.61
CA ALA A 447 3.19 -11.84 -15.62
C ALA A 447 1.78 -11.33 -16.03
N GLN A 448 1.32 -10.15 -15.58
CA GLN A 448 0.20 -10.10 -14.62
C GLN A 448 -0.42 -8.63 -14.42
N LEU A 449 -1.59 -8.31 -13.75
CA LEU A 449 -1.95 -6.95 -13.18
C LEU A 449 -2.97 -6.86 -11.99
N ASP A 450 -2.66 -6.20 -10.85
CA ASP A 450 -3.57 -6.08 -9.66
C ASP A 450 -4.36 -4.79 -9.55
N ALA A 451 -5.28 -4.77 -8.58
CA ALA A 451 -5.93 -3.53 -8.18
C ALA A 451 -4.92 -2.53 -7.63
N PHE A 452 -3.94 -2.95 -6.81
CA PHE A 452 -3.01 -2.02 -6.17
C PHE A 452 -1.64 -2.63 -5.89
N TYR A 453 -0.75 -1.79 -5.35
CA TYR A 453 0.61 -2.07 -4.96
C TYR A 453 0.99 -1.28 -3.72
N ILE A 454 1.83 -1.84 -2.86
CA ILE A 454 2.40 -1.14 -1.71
C ILE A 454 3.92 -1.17 -1.82
N ALA A 455 4.55 0.00 -1.78
CA ALA A 455 5.98 0.12 -1.52
C ALA A 455 6.24 -0.03 -0.02
N GLU A 456 7.10 -1.00 0.33
CA GLU A 456 7.64 -1.11 1.69
C GLU A 456 9.14 -1.32 1.51
N PHE A 457 9.91 -0.24 1.70
CA PHE A 457 11.37 -0.26 1.74
C PHE A 457 11.85 -0.17 3.22
N ALA A 458 11.17 -0.83 4.17
CA ALA A 458 11.44 -0.73 5.61
C ALA A 458 11.69 -2.08 6.31
N GLY A 459 12.86 -2.28 6.92
CA GLY A 459 13.28 -3.59 7.49
C GLY A 459 13.34 -4.71 6.44
N THR A 460 13.27 -4.24 5.21
CA THR A 460 13.29 -4.98 4.01
C THR A 460 14.75 -5.01 3.67
N GLU A 461 15.42 -3.89 3.35
CA GLU A 461 16.82 -3.53 3.68
C GLU A 461 17.91 -4.67 3.71
N GLY A 462 18.77 -4.74 2.68
CA GLY A 462 20.12 -5.37 2.61
C GLY A 462 20.37 -6.62 1.76
N LYS A 463 20.16 -6.71 0.46
CA LYS A 463 19.67 -7.99 -0.14
C LYS A 463 20.00 -8.10 -1.64
N PRO A 464 19.84 -9.19 -2.43
CA PRO A 464 19.71 -8.67 -4.28
C PRO A 464 18.50 -7.79 -4.68
N PHE A 465 18.71 -6.67 -5.39
CA PHE A 465 17.64 -5.80 -5.92
C PHE A 465 16.86 -6.53 -7.04
N SER A 466 16.18 -7.59 -6.62
CA SER A 466 15.45 -8.56 -7.41
C SER A 466 14.09 -8.85 -6.79
N ASP A 467 13.79 -10.10 -6.41
CA ASP A 467 12.53 -10.85 -6.35
C ASP A 467 11.31 -10.15 -5.84
N ASN A 468 11.50 -9.14 -5.03
CA ASN A 468 10.45 -8.26 -4.70
C ASN A 468 10.34 -7.18 -5.80
N SER A 469 9.45 -6.23 -5.59
CA SER A 469 8.26 -6.42 -6.38
C SER A 469 7.36 -5.16 -6.45
N PHE A 470 7.41 -4.28 -5.46
CA PHE A 470 7.47 -2.83 -5.75
C PHE A 470 8.79 -2.46 -6.43
N ALA A 471 9.64 -3.46 -6.66
CA ALA A 471 10.50 -3.50 -7.83
C ALA A 471 10.45 -4.75 -8.74
N ARG A 472 9.23 -5.15 -9.16
CA ARG A 472 8.86 -5.72 -10.50
C ARG A 472 8.27 -4.76 -11.58
N LEU A 473 7.21 -3.96 -11.40
CA LEU A 473 6.63 -3.00 -12.39
C LEU A 473 7.45 -1.72 -12.83
N ILE A 474 8.58 -1.82 -13.50
CA ILE A 474 9.18 -0.82 -14.43
C ILE A 474 9.62 -1.55 -15.75
N ALA A 475 9.86 -0.90 -16.91
CA ALA A 475 9.59 -1.36 -18.32
C ALA A 475 10.62 -1.56 -19.48
N GLY A 476 10.13 -2.07 -20.63
CA GLY A 476 10.24 -1.43 -21.96
C GLY A 476 11.40 -1.86 -23.06
N THR A 477 13.12 -0.75 -24.14
CA THR A 477 14.07 -0.62 -25.37
C THR A 477 15.54 -0.18 -25.04
N ILE A 478 16.49 -1.14 -25.02
CA ILE A 478 17.99 -1.02 -25.09
C ILE A 478 18.67 0.24 -24.50
N PRO A 479 19.36 0.11 -23.34
CA PRO A 479 20.83 0.05 -23.24
C PRO A 479 21.33 -1.39 -22.97
N ALA A 480 22.53 -1.61 -22.41
CA ALA A 480 23.10 -2.98 -22.29
C ALA A 480 24.19 -3.25 -21.26
N ASP A 481 25.01 -2.27 -20.85
CA ASP A 481 26.15 -2.52 -19.94
C ASP A 481 25.71 -2.85 -18.50
N PHE A 482 24.40 -2.96 -18.27
CA PHE A 482 23.78 -2.56 -17.03
C PHE A 482 23.95 -3.42 -15.78
N LEU A 483 24.63 -4.55 -15.85
CA LEU A 483 24.93 -5.39 -14.70
C LEU A 483 26.44 -5.36 -14.42
N THR A 484 27.08 -4.18 -14.56
CA THR A 484 28.51 -3.87 -14.29
C THR A 484 28.77 -2.50 -13.55
N GLY A 485 29.23 -2.48 -12.28
CA GLY A 485 29.60 -1.31 -11.39
C GLY A 485 28.50 -0.36 -10.81
N ARG A 486 28.62 0.12 -9.54
CA ARG A 486 27.66 1.00 -8.78
C ARG A 486 26.95 2.14 -9.58
N TRP A 487 25.69 2.46 -9.23
CA TRP A 487 24.91 3.65 -9.68
C TRP A 487 24.14 4.34 -8.49
N ILE A 488 23.13 5.20 -8.77
CA ILE A 488 22.15 5.85 -7.87
C ILE A 488 20.77 5.92 -8.56
N VAL A 489 19.67 5.93 -7.78
CA VAL A 489 18.31 5.76 -8.30
C VAL A 489 17.28 6.68 -7.66
N ILE A 490 16.22 6.98 -8.40
CA ILE A 490 15.11 7.81 -7.93
C ILE A 490 13.76 7.25 -8.43
N PHE A 491 12.93 6.72 -7.52
CA PHE A 491 11.48 6.56 -7.72
C PHE A 491 10.82 7.93 -7.63
N PHE A 492 10.31 8.49 -8.73
CA PHE A 492 9.65 9.80 -8.78
C PHE A 492 8.29 9.75 -9.49
N ARG A 493 7.37 10.66 -9.18
CA ARG A 493 6.21 10.94 -10.05
C ARG A 493 6.55 12.14 -10.93
N GLU A 494 6.08 12.16 -12.17
CA GLU A 494 6.40 13.28 -13.08
C GLU A 494 5.73 14.60 -12.62
N ASP A 495 4.64 14.55 -11.87
CA ASP A 495 3.94 15.70 -11.28
C ASP A 495 4.48 16.16 -9.91
N CYS A 496 5.53 15.52 -9.40
CA CYS A 496 6.11 15.79 -8.09
C CYS A 496 7.21 16.88 -8.16
N GLU A 497 6.89 18.11 -7.75
CA GLU A 497 7.84 19.24 -7.74
C GLU A 497 9.09 18.96 -6.89
N HIS A 498 8.93 18.41 -5.67
CA HIS A 498 10.05 18.06 -4.80
C HIS A 498 10.97 16.98 -5.41
N CYS A 499 10.40 16.08 -6.22
CA CYS A 499 11.18 15.11 -6.98
C CYS A 499 11.99 15.79 -8.10
N HIS A 500 11.42 16.81 -8.76
CA HIS A 500 12.12 17.62 -9.76
C HIS A 500 13.23 18.50 -9.13
N GLU A 501 13.02 19.01 -7.92
CA GLU A 501 14.03 19.74 -7.13
C GLU A 501 15.23 18.85 -6.76
N LEU A 502 14.97 17.67 -6.20
CA LEU A 502 15.97 16.62 -5.92
C LEU A 502 16.79 16.29 -7.18
N LEU A 503 16.10 16.00 -8.29
CA LEU A 503 16.71 15.69 -9.58
C LEU A 503 17.57 16.83 -10.12
N SER A 504 17.09 18.07 -10.01
CA SER A 504 17.80 19.27 -10.46
C SER A 504 19.07 19.52 -9.66
N THR A 505 19.01 19.30 -8.34
CA THR A 505 20.08 19.65 -7.40
C THR A 505 21.23 18.64 -7.42
N TYR A 506 20.92 17.35 -7.38
CA TYR A 506 21.93 16.29 -7.19
C TYR A 506 22.28 15.52 -8.46
N PHE A 507 21.44 15.58 -9.50
CA PHE A 507 21.50 14.67 -10.64
C PHE A 507 21.54 15.39 -12.00
N THR A 508 22.00 16.63 -12.04
CA THR A 508 22.28 17.36 -13.29
C THR A 508 23.76 17.30 -13.68
N GLY A 509 24.04 17.43 -14.98
CA GLY A 509 25.41 17.48 -15.50
C GLY A 509 26.13 16.13 -15.56
N LYS A 510 27.45 16.12 -15.33
CA LYS A 510 28.28 14.92 -15.42
C LYS A 510 28.38 14.22 -14.06
N LEU A 511 27.60 13.15 -13.91
CA LEU A 511 27.55 12.37 -12.68
C LEU A 511 28.81 11.50 -12.51
N SER A 512 29.30 11.39 -11.27
CA SER A 512 30.48 10.60 -10.87
C SER A 512 30.16 9.11 -10.80
N VAL A 513 29.02 8.84 -10.21
CA VAL A 513 28.29 7.58 -10.24
C VAL A 513 27.24 7.73 -11.33
N ARG A 514 27.05 6.72 -12.18
CA ARG A 514 25.99 6.76 -13.21
C ARG A 514 24.63 6.68 -12.47
N THR A 515 23.55 7.26 -12.98
CA THR A 515 22.28 7.38 -12.21
C THR A 515 21.07 7.15 -13.08
N MET A 516 19.95 6.70 -12.50
CA MET A 516 18.73 6.47 -13.25
C MET A 516 17.44 6.83 -12.49
N THR A 517 16.35 7.06 -13.24
CA THR A 517 15.13 7.77 -12.84
C THR A 517 13.82 7.13 -13.34
N ILE A 518 12.99 6.71 -12.38
CA ILE A 518 11.71 5.97 -12.52
C ILE A 518 10.52 6.92 -12.42
N ALA A 519 9.70 7.05 -13.46
CA ALA A 519 8.39 7.69 -13.35
C ALA A 519 7.31 6.69 -12.86
N ILE A 520 6.58 7.04 -11.80
CA ILE A 520 5.30 6.41 -11.47
C ILE A 520 4.22 6.95 -12.42
N PRO A 521 3.50 6.10 -13.18
CA PRO A 521 2.67 6.49 -14.33
C PRO A 521 1.23 6.84 -13.93
N ASP A 522 1.03 7.21 -12.67
CA ASP A 522 -0.20 7.74 -12.07
C ASP A 522 -0.01 9.23 -11.66
N ALA A 523 0.79 9.95 -12.45
CA ALA A 523 1.02 11.39 -12.37
C ALA A 523 0.01 12.16 -13.24
N ASP A 524 -0.40 13.37 -12.80
CA ASP A 524 -1.31 14.24 -13.55
C ASP A 524 -0.70 14.66 -14.91
N PRO A 525 -1.31 14.29 -16.06
CA PRO A 525 -0.82 14.67 -17.38
C PRO A 525 -0.82 16.20 -17.64
N ASN A 526 -1.47 16.99 -16.79
CA ASN A 526 -1.47 18.45 -16.86
C ASN A 526 -0.31 19.10 -16.09
N ASN A 527 0.37 18.38 -15.20
CA ASN A 527 1.42 18.90 -14.30
C ASN A 527 2.78 18.19 -14.46
N ILE A 528 3.02 17.54 -15.59
CA ILE A 528 4.27 16.81 -15.88
C ILE A 528 5.48 17.76 -15.86
N ASN A 529 6.31 17.65 -14.82
CA ASN A 529 7.63 18.25 -14.75
C ASN A 529 8.62 17.42 -15.57
N GLN A 530 9.38 18.07 -16.44
CA GLN A 530 10.40 17.37 -17.23
C GLN A 530 11.55 16.90 -16.32
N ASN A 531 11.89 15.62 -16.40
CA ASN A 531 13.05 15.04 -15.72
C ASN A 531 14.37 15.68 -16.23
N PRO A 532 15.16 16.35 -15.36
CA PRO A 532 16.34 17.13 -15.76
C PRO A 532 17.65 16.32 -15.81
N CYS A 533 17.66 15.04 -15.45
CA CYS A 533 18.90 14.25 -15.40
C CYS A 533 19.32 13.75 -16.79
N ASP A 534 19.98 14.56 -17.59
CA ASP A 534 20.37 14.19 -18.96
C ASP A 534 21.48 13.13 -19.07
N ALA A 535 22.17 12.84 -17.96
CA ALA A 535 23.09 11.70 -17.85
C ALA A 535 22.38 10.39 -17.44
N CYS A 536 21.11 10.45 -17.02
CA CYS A 536 20.30 9.30 -16.67
C CYS A 536 19.61 8.69 -17.90
N ALA A 537 19.30 7.39 -17.85
CA ALA A 537 18.11 6.91 -18.56
C ALA A 537 16.84 7.29 -17.78
N LYS A 538 15.72 7.43 -18.49
CA LYS A 538 14.46 8.04 -17.99
C LYS A 538 13.28 7.13 -18.36
N LEU A 539 12.63 6.55 -17.35
CA LEU A 539 12.02 5.21 -17.35
C LEU A 539 10.64 5.22 -16.64
N SER A 540 9.73 4.23 -16.77
CA SER A 540 8.38 4.33 -16.14
C SER A 540 7.54 3.06 -15.96
N MET A 541 6.76 3.02 -14.86
CA MET A 541 6.03 1.83 -14.36
C MET A 541 4.87 1.43 -15.29
N ILE A 542 3.95 0.52 -14.91
CA ILE A 542 2.78 0.22 -15.76
C ILE A 542 1.56 1.06 -15.48
N LYS A 543 0.95 1.48 -16.57
CA LYS A 543 -0.41 1.97 -16.63
C LYS A 543 -1.39 0.80 -16.45
N GLY A 544 -1.93 0.63 -15.24
CA GLY A 544 -2.95 -0.40 -14.96
C GLY A 544 -3.32 -0.59 -13.48
N PRO A 545 -2.37 -0.92 -12.59
CA PRO A 545 -2.55 -1.09 -11.16
C PRO A 545 -2.22 0.21 -10.42
N ASN A 546 -2.72 0.37 -9.20
CA ASN A 546 -2.55 1.60 -8.42
C ASN A 546 -1.33 1.54 -7.47
N TYR A 547 -0.50 2.59 -7.40
CA TYR A 547 0.80 2.54 -6.71
C TYR A 547 0.84 3.31 -5.38
N VAL A 548 0.67 2.60 -4.25
CA VAL A 548 0.85 3.15 -2.91
C VAL A 548 2.36 3.26 -2.60
N ILE A 549 2.96 4.35 -3.07
CA ILE A 549 4.33 4.79 -2.81
C ILE A 549 4.33 6.28 -2.47
N GLY A 550 5.10 6.69 -1.45
CA GLY A 550 5.51 8.09 -1.28
C GLY A 550 6.73 8.36 -2.14
N THR A 551 6.73 9.45 -2.92
CA THR A 551 7.86 9.81 -3.79
C THR A 551 8.40 11.20 -3.44
N PRO A 552 9.72 11.45 -3.57
CA PRO A 552 10.71 10.56 -4.17
C PRO A 552 11.19 9.47 -3.19
N VAL A 553 11.56 8.30 -3.71
CA VAL A 553 12.37 7.31 -2.96
C VAL A 553 13.72 7.19 -3.64
N VAL A 554 14.79 7.56 -2.94
CA VAL A 554 16.18 7.41 -3.40
C VAL A 554 16.79 6.22 -2.71
N LEU A 555 17.51 5.38 -3.44
CA LEU A 555 18.41 4.39 -2.83
C LEU A 555 19.61 4.16 -3.81
N ALA A 556 20.78 3.70 -3.35
CA ALA A 556 22.05 3.75 -4.13
C ALA A 556 22.80 2.41 -4.30
N ILE A 557 22.70 1.74 -5.46
CA ILE A 557 23.04 0.31 -5.57
C ILE A 557 24.45 0.01 -6.08
N ASN A 558 25.12 -0.95 -5.44
CA ASN A 558 26.36 -1.58 -5.89
C ASN A 558 26.29 -3.13 -6.00
N ASP A 559 27.07 -3.71 -6.93
CA ASP A 559 27.43 -5.16 -6.95
C ASP A 559 26.34 -6.22 -7.14
N GLY A 560 25.37 -6.25 -6.24
CA GLY A 560 24.08 -6.93 -6.36
C GLY A 560 22.95 -6.15 -5.68
N VAL A 561 23.25 -5.05 -4.98
CA VAL A 561 22.73 -4.78 -3.63
C VAL A 561 22.89 -3.32 -3.23
N VAL A 562 21.94 -2.76 -2.50
CA VAL A 562 22.01 -1.34 -2.12
C VAL A 562 22.73 -1.20 -0.78
N GLU A 563 22.71 0.00 -0.26
CA GLU A 563 23.56 0.46 0.81
C GLU A 563 22.84 1.43 1.77
N CYS A 564 21.60 1.87 1.49
CA CYS A 564 20.90 2.99 2.15
C CYS A 564 19.47 3.34 1.62
N VAL A 565 18.38 2.97 2.30
CA VAL A 565 17.03 3.39 1.87
C VAL A 565 16.79 4.85 2.24
N ILE A 566 16.27 5.65 1.30
CA ILE A 566 15.73 6.99 1.57
C ILE A 566 14.24 7.03 1.14
N GLU A 567 13.33 6.55 2.02
CA GLU A 567 11.87 6.80 1.91
C GLU A 567 11.51 8.27 2.23
N ASP A 568 12.43 9.03 2.82
CA ASP A 568 12.28 10.46 3.16
C ASP A 568 13.48 11.26 2.65
N ALA A 569 13.32 11.92 1.51
CA ALA A 569 14.37 12.71 0.87
C ALA A 569 14.63 14.06 1.56
N GLU A 570 13.87 14.43 2.59
CA GLU A 570 14.17 15.61 3.42
C GLU A 570 15.29 15.31 4.45
N ASP A 571 15.63 14.03 4.73
CA ASP A 571 16.86 13.66 5.45
C ASP A 571 18.08 13.72 4.53
N MET A 572 18.57 14.94 4.33
CA MET A 572 19.77 15.23 3.53
C MET A 572 21.02 14.50 4.03
N ALA A 573 21.11 14.19 5.33
CA ALA A 573 22.29 13.51 5.89
C ALA A 573 22.30 12.02 5.54
N ALA A 574 21.14 11.36 5.63
CA ALA A 574 20.95 10.01 5.13
C ALA A 574 21.16 9.95 3.61
N LEU A 575 20.60 10.92 2.87
CA LEU A 575 20.68 11.01 1.41
C LEU A 575 22.13 11.20 0.92
N GLU A 576 22.92 12.10 1.51
CA GLU A 576 24.33 12.30 1.14
C GLU A 576 25.22 11.11 1.54
N ALA A 577 25.00 10.53 2.72
CA ALA A 577 25.67 9.30 3.13
C ALA A 577 25.33 8.14 2.20
N CYS A 578 24.10 8.10 1.70
CA CYS A 578 23.61 7.09 0.76
C CYS A 578 24.25 7.22 -0.62
N MET A 579 24.20 8.42 -1.19
CA MET A 579 24.87 8.71 -2.46
C MET A 579 26.38 8.50 -2.37
N LYS A 580 26.96 8.57 -1.17
CA LYS A 580 28.41 8.53 -0.88
C LYS A 580 29.13 9.65 -1.63
N LEU A 581 28.56 10.86 -1.56
CA LEU A 581 29.19 12.08 -2.06
C LEU A 581 30.34 12.51 -1.13
N THR A 582 31.44 11.77 -1.14
CA THR A 582 32.71 12.28 -0.60
C THR A 582 33.10 13.52 -1.39
N ALA A 583 33.15 14.67 -0.71
CA ALA A 583 33.56 15.93 -1.30
C ALA A 583 34.97 15.84 -1.95
N PRO A 584 35.21 16.57 -3.05
CA PRO A 584 36.49 16.55 -3.77
C PRO A 584 37.63 17.29 -3.04
#